data_AF-A0A920Q3C3-F1
#
_entry.id   AF-A0A920Q3C3-F1
#
_cell.length_a   1.000
_cell.length_b   1.000
_cell.length_c   1.000
_cell.angle_alpha   90.00
_cell.angle_beta   90.00
_cell.angle_gamma   90.00
#
_symmetry.space_group_name_H-M   'P 1'
#
loop_
_entity.id
_entity.type
_entity.pdbx_description
1 polymer ?
#
loop_
_entity_poly.entity_id
_entity_poly.type
_entity_poly.pdbx_seq_one_letter_code
_entity_poly.pdbx_strand_id
1 'polypeptide(L)'
;MPSRRYGSSRWTIGGASQTILAVGITLCALPIAVFAPIGGTLAQRYGARRWAIGGVGAITLVVTFYGIVPGVAWLVALTMATSVLEGFTFPSAPMLVAAAVTQDRQASAQGLMIAVEVATAAVAAVALAAVYDAYGDLMAWTVTAVTMAILLLIGAILTRPDDLQPVRPGVPDDPIRRPFQ
;
A
#
# COMPACT_ATOMS: atom_id res chain seq x y z
N MET A 1 41.06 33.75 9.49
CA MET A 1 40.64 33.29 10.84
C MET A 1 39.19 32.84 10.77
N PRO A 2 38.89 31.54 10.92
CA PRO A 2 37.58 30.97 10.60
C PRO A 2 36.63 30.84 11.81
N SER A 3 35.34 31.00 11.47
CA SER A 3 34.12 30.33 11.92
C SER A 3 33.71 30.29 13.40
N ARG A 4 32.56 30.96 13.63
CA ARG A 4 31.62 30.81 14.73
C ARG A 4 31.24 29.33 14.94
N ARG A 5 31.52 28.79 16.13
CA ARG A 5 30.86 27.58 16.64
C ARG A 5 29.51 27.98 17.25
N TYR A 6 28.43 27.80 16.50
CA TYR A 6 27.09 27.72 17.07
C TYR A 6 26.97 26.40 17.82
N GLY A 7 26.69 26.48 19.12
CA GLY A 7 26.30 25.35 19.94
C GLY A 7 25.00 24.75 19.42
N SER A 8 25.12 23.62 18.73
CA SER A 8 24.04 22.75 18.32
C SER A 8 23.54 21.93 19.52
N SER A 9 22.78 22.55 20.41
CA SER A 9 22.20 21.92 21.60
C SER A 9 20.70 21.60 21.46
N ARG A 10 20.25 21.07 20.30
CA ARG A 10 18.83 20.73 20.13
C ARG A 10 18.46 19.30 19.75
N TRP A 11 19.37 18.44 19.30
CA TRP A 11 18.94 17.11 18.84
C TRP A 11 19.98 16.03 19.14
N THR A 12 20.19 15.74 20.43
CA THR A 12 20.77 14.46 20.83
C THR A 12 19.80 13.34 20.49
N ILE A 13 20.08 12.74 19.35
CA ILE A 13 19.64 11.44 18.86
C ILE A 13 20.01 10.36 19.90
N GLY A 14 19.09 9.42 20.16
CA GLY A 14 19.38 8.22 20.95
C GLY A 14 18.11 7.54 21.47
N GLY A 15 17.56 6.61 20.71
CA GLY A 15 16.51 5.71 21.19
C GLY A 15 15.08 6.26 21.12
N ALA A 16 14.74 7.36 21.77
CA ALA A 16 13.33 7.75 21.97
C ALA A 16 12.58 8.10 20.67
N SER A 17 13.15 8.91 19.77
CA SER A 17 12.50 9.27 18.50
C SER A 17 12.42 8.09 17.53
N GLN A 18 13.48 7.29 17.43
CA GLN A 18 13.50 6.08 16.60
C GLN A 18 12.58 4.99 17.17
N THR A 19 12.46 4.88 18.49
CA THR A 19 11.51 3.97 19.14
C THR A 19 10.08 4.44 18.92
N ILE A 20 9.80 5.74 18.96
CA ILE A 20 8.48 6.28 18.61
C ILE A 20 8.14 5.98 17.15
N LEU A 21 9.09 6.13 16.22
CA LEU A 21 8.89 5.77 14.81
C LEU A 21 8.68 4.25 14.65
N ALA A 22 9.48 3.41 15.31
CA ALA A 22 9.37 1.96 15.24
C ALA A 22 8.08 1.44 15.87
N VAL A 23 7.68 1.99 17.02
CA VAL A 23 6.39 1.71 17.67
C VAL A 23 5.24 2.18 16.78
N GLY A 24 5.37 3.36 16.15
CA GLY A 24 4.40 3.86 15.17
C GLY A 24 4.20 2.89 14.01
N ILE A 25 5.30 2.45 13.37
CA ILE A 25 5.26 1.47 12.26
C ILE A 25 4.64 0.15 12.73
N THR A 26 5.01 -0.34 13.91
CA THR A 26 4.48 -1.60 14.47
C THR A 26 2.98 -1.50 14.77
N LEU A 27 2.55 -0.37 15.34
CA LEU A 27 1.14 -0.14 15.65
C LEU A 27 0.30 -0.01 14.37
N CYS A 28 0.87 0.52 13.29
CA CYS A 28 0.23 0.60 11.98
C CYS A 28 0.20 -0.76 11.25
N ALA A 29 1.16 -1.65 11.51
CA ALA A 29 1.18 -3.00 10.94
C ALA A 29 0.10 -3.93 11.53
N LEU A 30 -0.29 -3.71 12.79
CA LEU A 30 -1.28 -4.54 13.49
C LEU A 30 -2.67 -4.54 12.82
N PRO A 31 -3.28 -3.38 12.48
CA PRO A 31 -4.54 -3.34 11.73
C PRO A 31 -4.47 -4.10 10.41
N ILE A 32 -3.36 -3.99 9.67
CA ILE A 32 -3.21 -4.65 8.37
C ILE A 32 -3.37 -6.16 8.52
N ALA A 33 -2.66 -6.76 9.49
CA ALA A 33 -2.73 -8.20 9.75
C ALA A 33 -4.11 -8.67 10.21
N VAL A 34 -4.82 -7.87 11.01
CA VAL A 34 -6.15 -8.21 11.54
C VAL A 34 -7.24 -8.09 10.46
N PHE A 35 -7.18 -7.07 9.61
CA PHE A 35 -8.22 -6.79 8.61
C PHE A 35 -7.97 -7.47 7.26
N ALA A 36 -6.75 -7.94 6.97
CA ALA A 36 -6.42 -8.66 5.73
C ALA A 36 -7.32 -9.88 5.41
N PRO A 37 -7.66 -10.78 6.37
CA PRO A 37 -8.57 -11.90 6.08
C PRO A 37 -9.99 -11.45 5.69
N ILE A 38 -10.47 -10.38 6.31
CA ILE A 38 -11.80 -9.81 6.04
C ILE A 38 -11.80 -9.13 4.68
N GLY A 39 -10.74 -8.36 4.37
CA GLY A 39 -10.50 -7.77 3.06
C GLY A 39 -10.47 -8.79 1.93
N GLY A 40 -9.84 -9.94 2.15
CA GLY A 40 -9.77 -11.01 1.16
C GLY A 40 -11.15 -11.61 0.88
N THR A 41 -11.95 -11.81 1.92
CA THR A 41 -13.33 -12.32 1.80
C THR A 41 -14.22 -11.33 1.03
N LEU A 42 -14.08 -10.02 1.31
CA LEU A 42 -14.79 -8.95 0.60
C LEU A 42 -14.36 -8.86 -0.87
N ALA A 43 -13.05 -8.95 -1.15
CA ALA A 43 -12.50 -8.95 -2.50
C ALA A 43 -13.01 -10.15 -3.34
N GLN A 44 -13.14 -11.33 -2.73
CA GLN A 44 -13.70 -12.51 -3.39
C GLN A 44 -15.19 -12.35 -3.70
N ARG A 45 -15.97 -11.69 -2.83
CA ARG A 45 -17.42 -11.48 -3.03
C ARG A 45 -17.75 -10.37 -4.03
N TYR A 46 -17.06 -9.23 -3.97
CA TYR A 46 -17.35 -8.05 -4.80
C TYR A 46 -16.53 -8.00 -6.11
N GLY A 47 -15.60 -8.93 -6.28
CA GLY A 47 -14.67 -8.98 -7.40
C GLY A 47 -13.39 -8.20 -7.10
N ALA A 48 -12.26 -8.89 -7.19
CA ALA A 48 -10.95 -8.38 -6.79
C ALA A 48 -10.59 -7.03 -7.42
N ARG A 49 -10.96 -6.81 -8.70
CA ARG A 49 -10.70 -5.55 -9.41
C ARG A 49 -11.49 -4.37 -8.85
N ARG A 50 -12.82 -4.53 -8.68
CA ARG A 50 -13.66 -3.43 -8.17
C ARG A 50 -13.26 -3.07 -6.75
N TRP A 51 -12.90 -4.08 -5.96
CA TRP A 51 -12.39 -3.91 -4.62
C TRP A 51 -11.03 -3.18 -4.59
N ALA A 52 -10.09 -3.57 -5.46
CA ALA A 52 -8.79 -2.90 -5.59
C ALA A 52 -8.93 -1.42 -5.96
N ILE A 53 -9.74 -1.11 -6.99
CA ILE A 53 -9.94 0.28 -7.44
C ILE A 53 -10.62 1.11 -6.34
N GLY A 54 -11.64 0.57 -5.68
CA GLY A 54 -12.34 1.24 -4.58
C GLY A 54 -11.43 1.50 -3.38
N GLY A 55 -10.65 0.51 -2.96
CA GLY A 55 -9.74 0.63 -1.82
C GLY A 55 -8.57 1.58 -2.08
N VAL A 56 -7.91 1.48 -3.23
CA VAL A 56 -6.82 2.42 -3.61
C VAL A 56 -7.36 3.84 -3.82
N GLY A 57 -8.58 3.99 -4.34
CA GLY A 57 -9.26 5.29 -4.40
C GLY A 57 -9.49 5.92 -3.03
N ALA A 58 -9.97 5.12 -2.07
CA ALA A 58 -10.14 5.58 -0.68
C ALA A 58 -8.80 5.97 -0.03
N ILE A 59 -7.75 5.15 -0.22
CA ILE A 59 -6.40 5.46 0.30
C ILE A 59 -5.87 6.76 -0.31
N THR A 60 -6.01 6.96 -1.62
CA THR A 60 -5.57 8.18 -2.31
C THR A 60 -6.24 9.43 -1.75
N LEU A 61 -7.54 9.33 -1.42
CA LEU A 61 -8.28 10.42 -0.80
C LEU A 61 -7.71 10.73 0.59
N VAL A 62 -7.46 9.73 1.42
CA VAL A 62 -6.88 9.90 2.78
C VAL A 62 -5.45 10.48 2.72
N VAL A 63 -4.61 10.02 1.78
CA VAL A 63 -3.25 10.54 1.57
C VAL A 63 -3.25 12.03 1.21
N THR A 64 -4.28 12.52 0.51
CA THR A 64 -4.41 13.96 0.21
C THR A 64 -4.56 14.79 1.49
N PHE A 65 -5.17 14.25 2.54
CA PHE A 65 -5.33 14.94 3.82
C PHE A 65 -4.04 15.01 4.65
N TYR A 66 -3.03 14.18 4.38
CA TYR A 66 -1.75 14.23 5.12
C TYR A 66 -1.03 15.57 4.99
N GLY A 67 -1.11 16.23 3.84
CA GLY A 67 -0.43 17.50 3.59
C GLY A 67 -1.08 18.72 4.24
N ILE A 68 -2.33 18.61 4.72
CA ILE A 68 -3.13 19.74 5.21
C ILE A 68 -3.26 19.71 6.75
N VAL A 69 -2.98 18.58 7.36
CA VAL A 69 -3.25 18.34 8.77
C VAL A 69 -2.15 18.89 9.67
N PRO A 70 -2.46 19.82 10.59
CA PRO A 70 -1.55 20.20 11.65
C PRO A 70 -1.70 19.27 12.86
N GLY A 71 -0.58 18.68 13.31
CA GLY A 71 -0.48 18.04 14.63
C GLY A 71 -0.35 16.51 14.63
N VAL A 72 0.52 16.01 15.51
CA VAL A 72 0.93 14.59 15.59
C VAL A 72 -0.24 13.65 15.89
N ALA A 73 -1.17 14.04 16.76
CA ALA A 73 -2.32 13.19 17.12
C ALA A 73 -3.24 12.89 15.92
N TRP A 74 -3.45 13.88 15.05
CA TRP A 74 -4.29 13.71 13.86
C TRP A 74 -3.56 12.95 12.75
N LEU A 75 -2.24 13.12 12.63
CA LEU A 75 -1.42 12.27 11.76
C LEU A 75 -1.49 10.80 12.19
N VAL A 76 -1.40 10.50 13.49
CA VAL A 76 -1.55 9.12 13.99
C VAL A 76 -2.94 8.56 13.69
N ALA A 77 -3.99 9.35 13.89
CA ALA A 77 -5.37 8.93 13.56
C ALA A 77 -5.55 8.65 12.06
N LEU A 78 -4.98 9.51 11.19
CA LEU A 78 -4.96 9.29 9.74
C LEU A 78 -4.16 8.06 9.35
N THR A 79 -3.02 7.80 9.99
CA THR A 79 -2.23 6.58 9.72
C THR A 79 -3.00 5.33 10.12
N MET A 80 -3.68 5.35 11.27
CA MET A 80 -4.55 4.24 11.68
C MET A 80 -5.67 4.00 10.66
N ALA A 81 -6.35 5.06 10.20
CA ALA A 81 -7.40 4.94 9.19
C ALA A 81 -6.85 4.37 7.87
N THR A 82 -5.66 4.83 7.46
CA THR A 82 -4.98 4.35 6.25
C THR A 82 -4.60 2.87 6.38
N SER A 83 -4.04 2.44 7.51
CA SER A 83 -3.67 1.04 7.76
C SER A 83 -4.87 0.10 7.77
N VAL A 84 -6.04 0.55 8.23
CA VAL A 84 -7.29 -0.23 8.13
C VAL A 84 -7.69 -0.41 6.67
N LEU A 85 -7.67 0.66 5.87
CA LEU A 85 -7.98 0.60 4.44
C LEU A 85 -6.98 -0.29 3.70
N GLU A 86 -5.69 -0.15 3.97
CA GLU A 86 -4.64 -1.02 3.42
C GLU A 86 -4.91 -2.48 3.78
N GLY A 87 -5.22 -2.80 5.04
CA GLY A 87 -5.61 -4.15 5.45
C GLY A 87 -6.72 -4.74 4.59
N PHE A 88 -7.78 -3.96 4.32
CA PHE A 88 -8.86 -4.42 3.44
C PHE A 88 -8.45 -4.61 1.98
N THR A 89 -7.51 -3.80 1.48
CA THR A 89 -7.16 -3.76 0.05
C THR A 89 -5.97 -4.65 -0.29
N PHE A 90 -5.11 -4.94 0.68
CA PHE A 90 -3.88 -5.72 0.56
C PHE A 90 -4.05 -7.06 -0.19
N PRO A 91 -5.05 -7.91 0.12
CA PRO A 91 -5.19 -9.20 -0.56
C PRO A 91 -5.64 -9.08 -2.03
N SER A 92 -6.11 -7.91 -2.49
CA SER A 92 -6.63 -7.77 -3.86
C SER A 92 -5.55 -7.86 -4.94
N ALA A 93 -4.33 -7.36 -4.69
CA ALA A 93 -3.21 -7.42 -5.62
C ALA A 93 -2.73 -8.86 -5.90
N PRO A 94 -2.39 -9.69 -4.89
CA PRO A 94 -2.01 -11.09 -5.15
C PRO A 94 -3.16 -11.89 -5.79
N MET A 95 -4.43 -11.57 -5.48
CA MET A 95 -5.58 -12.20 -6.13
C MET A 95 -5.69 -11.86 -7.62
N LEU A 96 -5.43 -10.61 -8.02
CA LEU A 96 -5.42 -10.20 -9.42
C LEU A 96 -4.26 -10.85 -10.19
N VAL A 97 -3.07 -10.92 -9.59
CA VAL A 97 -1.93 -11.64 -10.19
C VAL A 97 -2.24 -13.12 -10.34
N ALA A 98 -2.86 -13.74 -9.32
CA ALA A 98 -3.23 -15.14 -9.37
C ALA A 98 -4.30 -15.43 -10.44
N ALA A 99 -5.22 -14.49 -10.70
CA ALA A 99 -6.20 -14.62 -11.77
C ALA A 99 -5.60 -14.49 -13.18
N ALA A 100 -4.43 -13.86 -13.32
CA ALA A 100 -3.81 -13.59 -14.61
C ALA A 100 -2.84 -14.68 -15.08
N VAL A 101 -2.46 -15.63 -14.22
CA VAL A 101 -1.45 -16.66 -14.52
C VAL A 101 -1.93 -18.07 -14.19
N THR A 102 -1.39 -19.07 -14.90
CA THR A 102 -1.66 -20.49 -14.60
C THR A 102 -0.97 -20.94 -13.32
N GLN A 103 -1.46 -22.03 -12.71
CA GLN A 103 -0.99 -22.55 -11.41
C GLN A 103 0.54 -22.78 -11.38
N ASP A 104 1.11 -23.29 -12.47
CA ASP A 104 2.55 -23.58 -12.59
C ASP A 104 3.44 -22.32 -12.56
N ARG A 105 2.85 -21.15 -12.83
CA ARG A 105 3.54 -19.85 -12.86
C ARG A 105 3.19 -18.97 -11.66
N GLN A 106 2.36 -19.44 -10.73
CA GLN A 106 1.92 -18.65 -9.56
C GLN A 106 3.11 -18.22 -8.70
N ALA A 107 4.02 -19.14 -8.39
CA ALA A 107 5.16 -18.84 -7.52
C ALA A 107 6.07 -17.75 -8.11
N SER A 108 6.38 -17.84 -9.41
CA SER A 108 7.22 -16.84 -10.09
C SER A 108 6.48 -15.51 -10.27
N ALA A 109 5.18 -15.53 -10.54
CA ALA A 109 4.37 -14.31 -10.68
C ALA A 109 4.22 -13.54 -9.36
N GLN A 110 3.94 -14.24 -8.25
CA GLN A 110 3.86 -13.63 -6.93
C GLN A 110 5.23 -13.10 -6.47
N GLY A 111 6.30 -13.86 -6.73
CA GLY A 111 7.67 -13.39 -6.47
C GLY A 111 8.03 -12.13 -7.24
N LEU A 112 7.68 -12.06 -8.53
CA LEU A 112 7.92 -10.89 -9.37
C LEU A 112 7.10 -9.68 -8.90
N MET A 113 5.83 -9.87 -8.53
CA MET A 113 4.98 -8.81 -7.99
C MET A 113 5.62 -8.14 -6.78
N ILE A 114 6.06 -8.94 -5.79
CA ILE A 114 6.71 -8.43 -4.57
C ILE A 114 8.05 -7.75 -4.91
N ALA A 115 8.84 -8.32 -5.83
CA ALA A 115 10.10 -7.71 -6.24
C ALA A 115 9.89 -6.32 -6.87
N VAL A 116 8.87 -6.18 -7.73
CA VAL A 116 8.50 -4.90 -8.35
C VAL A 116 7.95 -3.92 -7.31
N GLU A 117 7.15 -4.39 -6.36
CA GLU A 117 6.63 -3.58 -5.25
C GLU A 117 7.78 -2.97 -4.43
N VAL A 118 8.73 -3.79 -3.98
CA VAL A 118 9.87 -3.34 -3.18
C VAL A 118 10.78 -2.38 -3.97
N ALA A 119 11.05 -2.69 -5.24
CA ALA A 119 11.85 -1.82 -6.10
C ALA A 119 11.18 -0.45 -6.29
N THR A 120 9.87 -0.44 -6.52
CA THR A 120 9.08 0.80 -6.67
C THR A 120 9.07 1.59 -5.38
N ALA A 121 8.89 0.94 -4.22
CA ALA A 121 8.94 1.57 -2.91
C ALA A 121 10.30 2.22 -2.64
N ALA A 122 11.41 1.56 -3.01
CA ALA A 122 12.75 2.11 -2.85
C ALA A 122 12.95 3.38 -3.70
N VAL A 123 12.54 3.38 -4.97
CA VAL A 123 12.61 4.55 -5.84
C VAL A 123 11.74 5.68 -5.32
N ALA A 124 10.52 5.38 -4.90
CA ALA A 124 9.59 6.35 -4.34
C ALA A 124 10.12 6.99 -3.04
N ALA A 125 10.73 6.20 -2.15
CA ALA A 125 11.31 6.70 -0.91
C ALA A 125 12.44 7.72 -1.16
N VAL A 126 13.33 7.42 -2.11
CA VAL A 126 14.43 8.33 -2.47
C VAL A 126 13.88 9.63 -3.09
N ALA A 127 12.93 9.51 -4.02
CA ALA A 127 12.31 10.67 -4.67
C ALA A 127 11.56 11.55 -3.66
N LEU A 128 10.77 10.93 -2.77
CA LEU A 128 9.99 11.64 -1.76
C LEU A 128 10.89 12.34 -0.75
N ALA A 129 11.98 11.70 -0.31
CA ALA A 129 12.96 12.32 0.59
C ALA A 129 13.58 13.59 -0.04
N ALA A 130 13.92 13.53 -1.34
CA ALA A 130 14.46 14.69 -2.05
C ALA A 130 13.44 15.84 -2.18
N VAL A 131 12.17 15.53 -2.48
CA VAL A 131 11.10 16.53 -2.56
C VAL A 131 10.83 17.14 -1.18
N TYR A 132 10.81 16.32 -0.14
CA TYR A 132 10.56 16.75 1.24
C TYR A 132 11.63 17.73 1.73
N ASP A 133 12.90 17.45 1.47
CA ASP A 133 14.02 18.32 1.87
C ASP A 133 14.02 19.66 1.10
N ALA A 134 13.62 19.65 -0.17
CA ALA A 134 13.65 20.83 -1.02
C ALA A 134 12.43 21.75 -0.88
N TYR A 135 11.22 21.20 -0.70
CA TYR A 135 9.96 21.94 -0.80
C TYR A 135 9.06 21.81 0.44
N GLY A 136 9.46 21.04 1.44
CA GLY A 136 8.71 20.81 2.67
C GLY A 136 7.62 19.74 2.55
N ASP A 137 6.88 19.58 3.64
CA ASP A 137 5.90 18.53 3.86
C ASP A 137 4.70 18.58 2.91
N LEU A 138 4.09 19.75 2.74
CA LEU A 138 2.87 19.91 1.95
C LEU A 138 3.08 19.55 0.47
N MET A 139 4.21 19.98 -0.11
CA MET A 139 4.59 19.63 -1.49
C MET A 139 4.89 18.14 -1.64
N ALA A 140 5.59 17.53 -0.69
CA ALA A 140 5.88 16.09 -0.72
C ALA A 140 4.60 15.23 -0.73
N TRP A 141 3.64 15.54 0.16
CA TRP A 141 2.39 14.80 0.24
C TRP A 141 1.48 15.01 -0.97
N THR A 142 1.44 16.21 -1.54
CA THR A 142 0.67 16.48 -2.77
C THR A 142 1.21 15.73 -3.98
N VAL A 143 2.54 15.67 -4.15
CA VAL A 143 3.19 14.89 -5.21
C VAL A 143 2.88 13.40 -5.07
N THR A 144 2.91 12.86 -3.85
CA THR A 144 2.52 11.46 -3.59
C THR A 144 1.06 11.21 -3.96
N ALA A 145 0.14 12.07 -3.54
CA ALA A 145 -1.28 11.93 -3.84
C ALA A 145 -1.56 11.96 -5.35
N VAL A 146 -0.94 12.90 -6.08
CA VAL A 146 -1.05 12.99 -7.55
C VAL A 146 -0.48 11.75 -8.23
N THR A 147 0.67 11.27 -7.77
CA THR A 147 1.31 10.06 -8.32
C THR A 147 0.42 8.83 -8.11
N MET A 148 -0.13 8.65 -6.91
CA MET A 148 -1.08 7.56 -6.62
C MET A 148 -2.33 7.67 -7.50
N ALA A 149 -2.88 8.86 -7.68
CA ALA A 149 -4.03 9.07 -8.55
C ALA A 149 -3.74 8.70 -10.01
N ILE A 150 -2.58 9.09 -10.55
CA ILE A 150 -2.15 8.74 -11.91
C ILE A 150 -1.98 7.22 -12.05
N LEU A 151 -1.30 6.57 -11.11
CA LEU A 151 -1.10 5.12 -11.13
C LEU A 151 -2.42 4.37 -11.01
N LEU A 152 -3.34 4.84 -10.17
CA LEU A 152 -4.68 4.29 -10.05
C LEU A 152 -5.46 4.44 -11.35
N LEU A 153 -5.39 5.59 -12.02
CA LEU A 153 -6.04 5.82 -13.31
C LEU A 153 -5.49 4.88 -14.39
N ILE A 154 -4.16 4.78 -14.50
CA ILE A 154 -3.50 3.87 -15.43
C ILE A 154 -3.89 2.42 -15.13
N GLY A 155 -3.81 2.00 -13.87
CA GLY A 155 -4.20 0.66 -13.43
C GLY A 155 -5.68 0.38 -13.70
N ALA A 156 -6.57 1.35 -13.48
CA ALA A 156 -7.99 1.22 -13.77
C ALA A 156 -8.28 1.07 -15.27
N ILE A 157 -7.50 1.75 -16.13
CA ILE A 157 -7.59 1.65 -17.59
C ILE A 157 -7.05 0.30 -18.08
N LEU A 158 -5.85 -0.09 -17.65
CA LEU A 158 -5.19 -1.33 -18.07
C LEU A 158 -5.92 -2.59 -17.59
N THR A 159 -6.56 -2.54 -16.43
CA THR A 159 -7.34 -3.67 -15.91
C THR A 159 -8.77 -3.72 -16.46
N ARG A 160 -9.18 -2.80 -17.36
CA ARG A 160 -10.50 -2.89 -18.01
C ARG A 160 -10.60 -4.25 -18.71
N PRO A 161 -11.56 -5.11 -18.33
CA PRO A 161 -11.79 -6.36 -19.05
C PRO A 161 -12.38 -6.02 -20.42
N ASP A 162 -11.84 -6.61 -21.49
CA ASP A 162 -12.51 -6.61 -22.80
C ASP A 162 -13.80 -7.43 -22.77
N ASP A 163 -13.86 -8.45 -21.88
CA ASP A 163 -15.04 -9.28 -21.65
C ASP A 163 -15.53 -9.21 -20.20
N LEU A 164 -16.82 -8.89 -20.04
CA LEU A 164 -17.56 -8.74 -18.78
C LEU A 164 -17.69 -10.03 -17.94
N GLN A 165 -16.81 -11.02 -18.10
CA GLN A 165 -16.91 -12.26 -17.32
C GLN A 165 -16.24 -12.10 -15.94
N PRO A 166 -17.00 -12.29 -14.85
CA PRO A 166 -16.41 -12.38 -13.52
C PRO A 166 -15.44 -13.57 -13.49
N VAL A 167 -14.20 -13.34 -13.06
CA VAL A 167 -13.27 -14.42 -12.73
C VAL A 167 -13.90 -15.20 -11.58
N ARG A 168 -14.59 -16.30 -11.91
CA ARG A 168 -15.05 -17.28 -10.93
C ARG A 168 -13.79 -17.96 -10.37
N PRO A 169 -13.60 -18.03 -9.04
CA PRO A 169 -12.67 -18.98 -8.47
C PRO A 169 -13.05 -20.34 -9.03
N GLY A 170 -12.12 -21.01 -9.70
CA GLY A 170 -12.36 -22.30 -10.32
C GLY A 170 -12.97 -23.25 -9.28
N VAL A 171 -14.26 -23.52 -9.42
CA VAL A 171 -14.77 -24.81 -8.98
C VAL A 171 -14.02 -25.80 -9.85
N PRO A 172 -13.27 -26.77 -9.28
CA PRO A 172 -12.73 -27.85 -10.08
C PRO A 172 -13.92 -28.51 -10.80
N ASP A 173 -14.03 -28.32 -12.12
CA ASP A 173 -15.02 -29.03 -12.95
C ASP A 173 -14.66 -30.51 -13.11
N ASP A 174 -13.66 -30.99 -12.37
CA ASP A 174 -13.25 -32.39 -12.35
C ASP A 174 -13.52 -33.03 -10.97
N PRO A 175 -14.60 -33.82 -10.83
CA PRO A 175 -14.87 -34.62 -9.63
C PRO A 175 -13.85 -35.74 -9.37
N ILE A 176 -12.89 -35.98 -10.28
CA ILE A 176 -12.15 -37.26 -10.37
C ILE A 176 -10.82 -37.30 -9.58
N ARG A 177 -10.45 -36.26 -8.84
CA ARG A 177 -9.30 -36.34 -7.91
C ARG A 177 -9.73 -36.24 -6.44
N ARG A 178 -10.38 -37.29 -5.95
CA ARG A 178 -10.31 -37.68 -4.54
C ARG A 178 -9.18 -38.72 -4.38
N PRO A 179 -7.97 -38.35 -3.91
CA PRO A 179 -7.11 -39.35 -3.30
C PRO A 179 -7.73 -39.72 -1.94
N PHE A 180 -7.95 -41.00 -1.71
CA PHE A 180 -8.51 -41.61 -0.48
C PHE A 180 -10.05 -41.65 -0.38
N GLN A 181 -10.65 -42.56 -1.15
CA GLN A 181 -11.49 -43.62 -0.61
C GLN A 181 -11.13 -44.94 -1.30
#